data_AF-A0A952XIB9-F1
#
_entry.id   AF-A0A952XIB9-F1
#
_cell.length_a   1.000
_cell.length_b   1.000
_cell.length_c   1.000
_cell.angle_alpha   90.00
_cell.angle_beta   90.00
_cell.angle_gamma   90.00
#
_symmetry.space_group_name_H-M   'P 1'
#
loop_
_entity.id
_entity.type
_entity.pdbx_description
1 polymer ?
#
loop_
_entity_poly.entity_id
_entity_poly.type
_entity_poly.pdbx_seq_one_letter_code
_entity_poly.pdbx_strand_id
1 'polypeptide(L)'
;MKRWAIGLGALLLAALGALTWWFVIDGAAPAQADNAFDLTAYRALVAQDDPQMLPRDVRMEIVGESRAPAFAAEAGAFGPERVLAYTAFQLVGPGGDTIIDAAVDQTTLAEMTRGAGIFDNRAYGRVLGAITSARHVLLTHEHLDHVMAIARHPAPEAIAPRLRLTAPQLAALPEHARDGVLPRPIAEVAAMDFSTPRRIAPGVVAAAAPGHSPGTQVIYVRTPEREYLFIGDIAWMMSSIEHLRGRPRLIQLLVPGVDPDRPAVLRQIRALHDLRAADPDLVIVPAHDGAYLQGLANEGALIQGFHIPPL
;
A
#
# COMPACT_ATOMS: atom_id res chain seq x y z
N MET A 1 53.75 17.50 3.01
CA MET A 1 52.84 16.68 3.84
C MET A 1 51.50 17.38 4.13
N LYS A 2 51.45 18.59 4.71
CA LYS A 2 50.18 19.29 5.04
C LYS A 2 49.23 19.55 3.85
N ARG A 3 49.74 19.99 2.69
CA ARG A 3 48.93 20.20 1.47
C ARG A 3 48.29 18.92 0.92
N TRP A 4 49.00 17.79 1.03
CA TRP A 4 48.51 16.47 0.62
C TRP A 4 47.42 15.96 1.59
N ALA A 5 47.60 16.18 2.89
CA ALA A 5 46.59 15.84 3.89
C ALA A 5 45.31 16.68 3.73
N ILE A 6 45.43 17.99 3.44
CA ILE A 6 44.28 18.86 3.14
C ILE A 6 43.58 18.43 1.86
N GLY A 7 44.34 18.14 0.79
CA GLY A 7 43.79 17.66 -0.47
C GLY A 7 43.05 16.33 -0.33
N LEU A 8 43.61 15.38 0.42
CA LEU A 8 42.98 14.11 0.72
C LEU A 8 41.71 14.30 1.58
N GLY A 9 41.76 15.17 2.59
CA GLY A 9 40.60 15.50 3.41
C GLY A 9 39.45 16.10 2.61
N ALA A 10 39.75 17.03 1.69
CA ALA A 10 38.74 17.61 0.81
C ALA A 10 38.12 16.58 -0.14
N LEU A 11 38.93 15.67 -0.70
CA LEU A 11 38.43 14.57 -1.54
C LEU A 11 37.51 13.62 -0.78
N LEU A 12 37.87 13.25 0.46
CA LEU A 12 37.04 12.39 1.31
C LEU A 12 35.70 13.06 1.66
N LEU A 13 35.72 14.36 1.97
CA LEU A 13 34.49 15.12 2.23
C LEU A 13 33.60 15.22 0.98
N ALA A 14 34.18 15.47 -0.19
CA ALA A 14 33.43 15.50 -1.45
C ALA A 14 32.82 14.13 -1.78
N ALA A 15 33.58 13.05 -1.59
CA ALA A 15 33.09 11.68 -1.76
C ALA A 15 31.96 11.35 -0.79
N LEU A 16 32.09 11.71 0.49
CA LEU A 16 31.03 11.54 1.48
C LEU A 16 29.78 12.33 1.08
N GLY A 17 29.92 13.59 0.68
CA GLY A 17 28.81 14.43 0.23
C GLY A 17 28.08 13.83 -0.98
N ALA A 18 28.82 13.34 -1.97
CA ALA A 18 28.24 12.68 -3.15
C ALA A 18 27.49 11.39 -2.79
N LEU A 19 28.06 10.57 -1.89
CA LEU A 19 27.41 9.35 -1.42
C LEU A 19 26.16 9.65 -0.60
N THR A 20 26.21 10.62 0.32
CA THR A 20 25.03 11.06 1.08
C THR A 20 23.94 11.57 0.16
N TRP A 21 24.28 12.39 -0.83
CA TRP A 21 23.31 12.86 -1.81
C TRP A 21 22.67 11.69 -2.57
N TRP A 22 23.50 10.78 -3.11
CA TRP A 22 23.02 9.65 -3.90
C TRP A 22 22.16 8.66 -3.13
N PHE A 23 22.52 8.36 -1.87
CA PHE A 23 21.84 7.34 -1.07
C PHE A 23 20.67 7.87 -0.26
N VAL A 24 20.69 9.14 0.16
CA VAL A 24 19.71 9.70 1.13
C VAL A 24 18.85 10.82 0.55
N ILE A 25 19.37 11.60 -0.40
CA ILE A 25 18.70 12.82 -0.91
C ILE A 25 18.08 12.59 -2.29
N ASP A 26 18.72 11.81 -3.16
CA ASP A 26 18.18 11.53 -4.49
C ASP A 26 16.91 10.69 -4.38
N GLY A 27 15.84 11.23 -4.96
CA GLY A 27 14.49 10.67 -4.93
C GLY A 27 13.49 11.52 -5.69
N ALA A 28 13.93 12.51 -6.47
CA ALA A 28 13.01 13.36 -7.22
C ALA A 28 12.27 12.54 -8.27
N ALA A 29 10.94 12.68 -8.29
CA ALA A 29 10.13 12.20 -9.39
C ALA A 29 10.49 12.97 -10.67
N PRO A 30 10.33 12.37 -11.87
CA PRO A 30 10.59 13.06 -13.12
C PRO A 30 9.64 14.26 -13.30
N ALA A 31 10.04 15.21 -14.15
CA ALA A 31 9.23 16.42 -14.40
C ALA A 31 7.86 16.11 -15.03
N GLN A 32 7.77 15.01 -15.78
CA GLN A 32 6.57 14.52 -16.43
C GLN A 32 6.53 12.99 -16.27
N ALA A 33 5.33 12.44 -16.24
CA ALA A 33 5.11 11.00 -16.33
C ALA A 33 4.04 10.72 -17.37
N ASP A 34 4.13 9.54 -17.98
CA ASP A 34 3.04 9.00 -18.78
C ASP A 34 1.80 8.78 -17.90
N ASN A 35 0.64 8.56 -18.53
CA ASN A 35 -0.60 8.29 -17.82
C ASN A 35 -0.58 6.90 -17.14
N ALA A 36 0.14 6.79 -16.02
CA ALA A 36 0.30 5.55 -15.27
C ALA A 36 -1.02 5.03 -14.67
N PHE A 37 -2.03 5.90 -14.55
CA PHE A 37 -3.35 5.57 -13.99
C PHE A 37 -4.46 6.10 -14.90
N ASP A 38 -5.08 5.20 -15.67
CA ASP A 38 -6.17 5.58 -16.58
C ASP A 38 -7.51 5.68 -15.84
N LEU A 39 -7.69 6.77 -15.11
CA LEU A 39 -8.91 7.03 -14.35
C LEU A 39 -10.15 7.10 -15.25
N THR A 40 -9.99 7.52 -16.51
CA THR A 40 -11.09 7.51 -17.49
C THR A 40 -11.55 6.08 -17.78
N ALA A 41 -10.60 5.16 -18.02
CA ALA A 41 -10.92 3.74 -18.18
C ALA A 41 -11.51 3.13 -16.91
N TYR A 42 -11.02 3.47 -15.72
CA TYR A 42 -11.55 2.95 -14.46
C TYR A 42 -13.01 3.38 -14.26
N ARG A 43 -13.30 4.68 -14.47
CA ARG A 43 -14.64 5.25 -14.39
C ARG A 43 -15.59 4.62 -15.40
N ALA A 44 -15.12 4.35 -16.62
CA ALA A 44 -15.91 3.72 -17.67
C ALA A 44 -16.33 2.29 -17.31
N LEU A 45 -15.44 1.52 -16.67
CA LEU A 45 -15.72 0.14 -16.25
C LEU A 45 -16.88 0.04 -15.25
N VAL A 46 -17.09 1.08 -14.43
CA VAL A 46 -18.15 1.13 -13.41
C VAL A 46 -19.26 2.14 -13.74
N ALA A 47 -19.28 2.70 -14.95
CA ALA A 47 -20.22 3.76 -15.33
C ALA A 47 -21.67 3.27 -15.39
N GLN A 48 -21.88 1.97 -15.65
CA GLN A 48 -23.21 1.35 -15.76
C GLN A 48 -23.62 0.62 -14.49
N ASP A 49 -22.84 0.74 -13.41
CA ASP A 49 -23.20 0.12 -12.14
C ASP A 49 -24.44 0.78 -11.55
N ASP A 50 -25.35 -0.04 -11.03
CA ASP A 50 -26.49 0.44 -10.27
C ASP A 50 -25.98 1.22 -9.04
N PRO A 51 -26.30 2.52 -8.89
CA PRO A 51 -25.89 3.31 -7.73
C PRO A 51 -26.30 2.69 -6.39
N GLN A 52 -27.39 1.91 -6.37
CA GLN A 52 -27.85 1.24 -5.16
C GLN A 52 -26.92 0.09 -4.73
N MET A 53 -26.12 -0.46 -5.66
CA MET A 53 -25.21 -1.56 -5.44
C MET A 53 -23.77 -1.12 -5.14
N LEU A 54 -23.46 0.18 -5.25
CA LEU A 54 -22.15 0.71 -4.91
C LEU A 54 -21.85 0.52 -3.41
N PRO A 55 -20.56 0.43 -3.02
CA PRO A 55 -20.16 0.52 -1.63
C PRO A 55 -20.66 1.83 -1.02
N ARG A 56 -21.19 1.74 0.20
CA ARG A 56 -21.75 2.87 0.96
C ARG A 56 -20.76 3.42 1.97
N ASP A 57 -20.00 2.52 2.60
CA ASP A 57 -18.96 2.89 3.56
C ASP A 57 -17.60 2.47 3.01
N VAL A 58 -16.61 3.34 3.20
CA VAL A 58 -15.20 2.99 3.11
C VAL A 58 -14.63 3.06 4.51
N ARG A 59 -14.27 1.90 5.07
CA ARG A 59 -13.79 1.75 6.43
C ARG A 59 -12.32 1.43 6.46
N MET A 60 -11.65 1.81 7.54
CA MET A 60 -10.26 1.46 7.79
C MET A 60 -10.08 0.83 9.16
N GLU A 61 -9.13 -0.08 9.27
CA GLU A 61 -8.72 -0.71 10.52
C GLU A 61 -7.20 -0.64 10.63
N ILE A 62 -6.71 0.17 11.56
CA ILE A 62 -5.29 0.24 11.91
C ILE A 62 -5.03 -0.86 12.94
N VAL A 63 -4.31 -1.91 12.54
CA VAL A 63 -4.01 -3.06 13.41
C VAL A 63 -2.72 -2.86 14.20
N GLY A 64 -1.87 -1.94 13.76
CA GLY A 64 -0.66 -1.59 14.47
C GLY A 64 -0.04 -0.30 13.98
N GLU A 65 0.93 0.17 14.74
CA GLU A 65 1.70 1.37 14.45
C GLU A 65 3.17 1.17 14.78
N SER A 66 4.03 1.84 14.02
CA SER A 66 5.45 1.97 14.33
C SER A 66 5.95 3.39 14.05
N ARG A 67 7.23 3.64 14.32
CA ARG A 67 7.88 4.91 14.00
C ARG A 67 9.10 4.66 13.13
N ALA A 68 9.28 5.53 12.14
CA ALA A 68 10.45 5.52 11.29
C ALA A 68 11.01 6.94 11.13
N PRO A 69 12.33 7.09 10.91
CA PRO A 69 12.92 8.36 10.51
C PRO A 69 12.23 8.91 9.26
N ALA A 70 12.04 10.24 9.17
CA ALA A 70 11.33 10.85 8.03
C ALA A 70 11.95 10.49 6.67
N PHE A 71 13.28 10.38 6.61
CA PHE A 71 13.97 10.04 5.36
C PHE A 71 13.60 8.65 4.85
N ALA A 72 13.09 7.76 5.71
CA ALA A 72 12.71 6.42 5.28
C ALA A 72 11.51 6.42 4.33
N ALA A 73 10.56 7.35 4.51
CA ALA A 73 9.41 7.50 3.62
C ALA A 73 9.69 8.44 2.44
N GLU A 74 10.55 9.45 2.61
CA GLU A 74 10.78 10.51 1.63
C GLU A 74 12.25 10.92 1.57
N ALA A 75 12.88 10.81 0.39
CA ALA A 75 14.28 11.17 0.22
C ALA A 75 14.52 12.67 0.50
N GLY A 76 15.49 12.95 1.38
CA GLY A 76 15.83 14.30 1.82
C GLY A 76 14.97 14.85 2.96
N ALA A 77 14.05 14.07 3.54
CA ALA A 77 13.28 14.50 4.70
C ALA A 77 14.05 14.27 6.02
N PHE A 78 14.41 15.35 6.72
CA PHE A 78 15.18 15.31 7.98
C PHE A 78 14.39 15.82 9.20
N GLY A 79 13.06 15.78 9.13
CA GLY A 79 12.16 16.19 10.20
C GLY A 79 11.97 15.13 11.30
N PRO A 80 10.96 15.32 12.17
CA PRO A 80 10.57 14.34 13.18
C PRO A 80 10.23 12.98 12.57
N GLU A 81 10.32 11.93 13.39
CA GLU A 81 9.86 10.60 12.99
C GLU A 81 8.41 10.61 12.52
N ARG A 82 8.12 9.75 11.54
CA ARG A 82 6.78 9.51 11.02
C ARG A 82 6.16 8.30 11.71
N VAL A 83 4.88 8.39 12.00
CA VAL A 83 4.10 7.24 12.46
C VAL A 83 3.69 6.45 11.21
N LEU A 84 4.11 5.19 11.14
CA LEU A 84 3.66 4.25 10.11
C LEU A 84 2.45 3.49 10.67
N ALA A 85 1.31 3.58 9.99
CA ALA A 85 0.14 2.77 10.29
C ALA A 85 0.18 1.47 9.47
N TYR A 86 -0.27 0.36 10.06
CA TYR A 86 -0.47 -0.90 9.36
C TYR A 86 -1.98 -1.14 9.25
N THR A 87 -2.51 -0.96 8.05
CA THR A 87 -3.94 -0.75 7.83
C THR A 87 -4.50 -1.78 6.86
N ALA A 88 -5.74 -2.20 7.10
CA ALA A 88 -6.59 -2.82 6.08
C ALA A 88 -7.84 -1.96 5.87
N PHE A 89 -8.45 -2.08 4.69
CA PHE A 89 -9.66 -1.33 4.35
C PHE A 89 -10.83 -2.24 4.01
N GLN A 90 -12.04 -1.78 4.29
CA GLN A 90 -13.28 -2.51 4.01
C GLN A 90 -14.25 -1.60 3.27
N LEU A 91 -14.72 -2.08 2.13
CA LEU A 91 -15.80 -1.49 1.36
C LEU A 91 -17.08 -2.22 1.73
N VAL A 92 -18.02 -1.53 2.40
CA VAL A 92 -19.30 -2.13 2.80
C VAL A 92 -20.33 -1.86 1.71
N GLY A 93 -20.92 -2.91 1.16
CA GLY A 93 -21.88 -2.77 0.06
C GLY A 93 -22.96 -3.87 0.06
N PRO A 94 -24.09 -3.66 -0.63
CA PRO A 94 -25.20 -4.62 -0.64
C PRO A 94 -24.86 -5.96 -1.29
N GLY A 95 -23.85 -5.99 -2.16
CA GLY A 95 -23.31 -7.23 -2.76
C GLY A 95 -22.39 -8.04 -1.83
N GLY A 96 -22.22 -7.60 -0.58
CA GLY A 96 -21.23 -8.08 0.37
C GLY A 96 -19.94 -7.27 0.30
N ASP A 97 -19.14 -7.39 1.36
CA ASP A 97 -17.99 -6.51 1.55
C ASP A 97 -16.81 -6.88 0.64
N THR A 98 -16.02 -5.88 0.28
CA THR A 98 -14.70 -6.06 -0.34
C THR A 98 -13.63 -5.59 0.62
N ILE A 99 -12.65 -6.45 0.90
CA ILE A 99 -11.50 -6.11 1.73
C ILE A 99 -10.32 -5.78 0.84
N ILE A 100 -9.59 -4.72 1.19
CA ILE A 100 -8.35 -4.30 0.55
C ILE A 100 -7.25 -4.38 1.60
N ASP A 101 -6.22 -5.16 1.27
CA ASP A 101 -5.11 -5.53 2.15
C ASP A 101 -5.51 -6.37 3.38
N ALA A 102 -4.51 -7.01 3.97
CA ALA A 102 -4.66 -7.97 5.06
C ALA A 102 -3.69 -7.69 6.22
N ALA A 103 -3.12 -6.48 6.24
CA ALA A 103 -2.27 -5.93 7.30
C ALA A 103 -1.11 -6.84 7.76
N VAL A 104 -0.40 -6.39 8.79
CA VAL A 104 0.66 -7.12 9.49
C VAL A 104 0.08 -7.94 10.65
N ASP A 105 0.72 -9.06 11.02
CA ASP A 105 0.41 -9.77 12.28
C ASP A 105 1.33 -9.32 13.43
N GLN A 106 0.99 -9.72 14.66
CA GLN A 106 1.72 -9.31 15.85
C GLN A 106 3.19 -9.71 15.83
N THR A 107 3.48 -10.96 15.40
CA THR A 107 4.84 -11.51 15.41
C THR A 107 5.71 -10.77 14.41
N THR A 108 5.21 -10.62 13.18
CA THR A 108 5.89 -9.91 12.09
C THR A 108 6.12 -8.45 12.47
N LEU A 109 5.12 -7.76 13.04
CA LEU A 109 5.30 -6.38 13.48
C LEU A 109 6.37 -6.25 14.58
N ALA A 110 6.37 -7.16 15.55
CA ALA A 110 7.37 -7.17 16.60
C ALA A 110 8.78 -7.39 16.04
N GLU A 111 8.94 -8.26 15.03
CA GLU A 111 10.23 -8.49 14.37
C GLU A 111 10.70 -7.26 13.57
N MET A 112 9.84 -6.70 12.71
CA MET A 112 10.13 -5.51 11.91
C MET A 112 10.59 -4.32 12.77
N THR A 113 9.94 -4.15 13.91
CA THR A 113 10.12 -2.98 14.80
C THR A 113 11.05 -3.27 15.97
N ARG A 114 11.62 -4.47 16.06
CA ARG A 114 12.42 -4.94 17.21
C ARG A 114 11.68 -4.75 18.54
N GLY A 115 10.38 -5.01 18.53
CA GLY A 115 9.47 -4.93 19.67
C GLY A 115 8.96 -3.52 20.01
N ALA A 116 9.31 -2.50 19.21
CA ALA A 116 8.88 -1.12 19.47
C ALA A 116 7.48 -0.78 18.92
N GLY A 117 6.95 -1.60 18.02
CA GLY A 117 5.62 -1.40 17.42
C GLY A 117 4.48 -1.65 18.41
N ILE A 118 3.37 -0.96 18.19
CA ILE A 118 2.13 -1.14 18.94
C ILE A 118 1.20 -2.01 18.09
N PHE A 119 0.58 -3.02 18.69
CA PHE A 119 -0.33 -3.93 18.01
C PHE A 119 -1.68 -4.00 18.74
N ASP A 120 -2.77 -3.88 17.99
CA ASP A 120 -4.14 -4.07 18.49
C ASP A 120 -4.69 -5.43 18.05
N ASN A 121 -4.67 -6.39 18.97
CA ASN A 121 -5.22 -7.73 18.77
C ASN A 121 -6.72 -7.74 18.43
N ARG A 122 -7.50 -6.78 18.95
CA ARG A 122 -8.94 -6.70 18.66
C ARG A 122 -9.16 -6.19 17.24
N ALA A 123 -8.40 -5.18 16.80
CA ALA A 123 -8.42 -4.69 15.43
C ALA A 123 -8.04 -5.80 14.45
N TYR A 124 -6.93 -6.50 14.70
CA TYR A 124 -6.52 -7.64 13.86
C TYR A 124 -7.57 -8.76 13.82
N GLY A 125 -8.20 -9.06 14.96
CA GLY A 125 -9.32 -10.00 15.02
C GLY A 125 -10.51 -9.57 14.15
N ARG A 126 -10.78 -8.26 14.04
CA ARG A 126 -11.81 -7.74 13.14
C ARG A 126 -11.42 -7.88 11.67
N VAL A 127 -10.16 -7.65 11.33
CA VAL A 127 -9.63 -7.88 9.97
C VAL A 127 -9.79 -9.35 9.56
N LEU A 128 -9.41 -10.30 10.43
CA LEU A 128 -9.60 -11.74 10.17
C LEU A 128 -11.08 -12.09 9.96
N GLY A 129 -11.97 -11.58 10.82
CA GLY A 129 -13.40 -11.79 10.70
C GLY A 129 -13.96 -11.26 9.38
N ALA A 130 -13.59 -10.04 9.01
CA ALA A 130 -14.05 -9.40 7.79
C ALA A 130 -13.53 -10.12 6.53
N ILE A 131 -12.25 -10.55 6.50
CA ILE A 131 -11.69 -11.38 5.42
C ILE A 131 -12.46 -12.70 5.30
N THR A 132 -12.83 -13.31 6.42
CA THR A 132 -13.62 -14.55 6.45
C THR A 132 -15.03 -14.35 5.89
N SER A 133 -15.68 -13.21 6.12
CA SER A 133 -17.06 -12.95 5.67
C SER A 133 -17.16 -12.26 4.31
N ALA A 134 -16.08 -11.65 3.83
CA ALA A 134 -16.07 -10.83 2.63
C ALA A 134 -16.54 -11.57 1.37
N ARG A 135 -17.04 -10.80 0.40
CA ARG A 135 -17.31 -11.29 -0.95
C ARG A 135 -16.03 -11.36 -1.78
N HIS A 136 -15.16 -10.36 -1.61
CA HIS A 136 -13.89 -10.22 -2.32
C HIS A 136 -12.79 -9.76 -1.37
N VAL A 137 -11.58 -10.27 -1.57
CA VAL A 137 -10.38 -9.84 -0.85
C VAL A 137 -9.29 -9.57 -1.89
N LEU A 138 -8.83 -8.34 -1.94
CA LEU A 138 -7.79 -7.83 -2.83
C LEU A 138 -6.57 -7.46 -1.99
N LEU A 139 -5.39 -7.55 -2.61
CA LEU A 139 -4.14 -7.03 -2.07
C LEU A 139 -3.65 -5.91 -2.99
N THR A 140 -3.17 -4.82 -2.42
CA THR A 140 -2.42 -3.80 -3.16
C THR A 140 -1.07 -4.35 -3.60
N HIS A 141 -0.41 -5.15 -2.77
CA HIS A 141 0.82 -5.88 -3.09
C HIS A 141 1.13 -6.99 -2.06
N GLU A 142 2.28 -7.64 -2.24
CA GLU A 142 2.66 -8.91 -1.61
C GLU A 142 3.69 -8.81 -0.46
N HIS A 143 3.93 -7.61 0.10
CA HIS A 143 4.84 -7.50 1.26
C HIS A 143 4.16 -7.90 2.57
N LEU A 144 5.02 -8.24 3.52
CA LEU A 144 4.69 -8.85 4.81
C LEU A 144 3.69 -8.03 5.65
N ASP A 145 3.59 -6.72 5.45
CA ASP A 145 2.67 -5.85 6.18
C ASP A 145 1.32 -5.65 5.49
N HIS A 146 1.11 -6.32 4.36
CA HIS A 146 -0.13 -6.29 3.59
C HIS A 146 -0.82 -7.65 3.51
N VAL A 147 -0.13 -8.75 3.87
CA VAL A 147 -0.61 -10.10 3.54
C VAL A 147 -0.80 -11.04 4.73
N MET A 148 -0.43 -10.67 5.96
CA MET A 148 -0.33 -11.65 7.05
C MET A 148 -1.67 -12.25 7.44
N ALA A 149 -2.75 -11.46 7.44
CA ALA A 149 -4.06 -12.00 7.73
C ALA A 149 -4.53 -12.98 6.64
N ILE A 150 -3.94 -13.01 5.44
CA ILE A 150 -4.19 -14.04 4.41
C ILE A 150 -3.21 -15.20 4.55
N ALA A 151 -1.90 -14.91 4.52
CA ALA A 151 -0.83 -15.92 4.49
C ALA A 151 -0.87 -16.87 5.70
N ARG A 152 -1.35 -16.36 6.85
CA ARG A 152 -1.42 -17.08 8.12
C ARG A 152 -2.86 -17.18 8.66
N HIS A 153 -3.87 -17.01 7.80
CA HIS A 153 -5.28 -17.04 8.21
C HIS A 153 -5.64 -18.37 8.91
N PRO A 154 -6.38 -18.38 10.03
CA PRO A 154 -6.77 -19.60 10.74
C PRO A 154 -7.82 -20.47 10.02
N ALA A 155 -8.29 -20.05 8.84
CA ALA A 155 -9.38 -20.69 8.10
C ALA A 155 -9.15 -20.57 6.57
N PRO A 156 -8.08 -21.17 6.04
CA PRO A 156 -7.68 -21.01 4.64
C PRO A 156 -8.74 -21.49 3.64
N GLU A 157 -9.47 -22.57 3.96
CA GLU A 157 -10.57 -23.09 3.14
C GLU A 157 -11.70 -22.07 3.01
N ALA A 158 -11.97 -21.32 4.09
CA ALA A 158 -12.98 -20.28 4.07
C ALA A 158 -12.51 -19.14 3.17
N ILE A 159 -11.30 -18.64 3.32
CA ILE A 159 -10.92 -17.40 2.62
C ILE A 159 -10.58 -17.61 1.14
N ALA A 160 -10.06 -18.78 0.74
CA ALA A 160 -9.58 -19.04 -0.62
C ALA A 160 -10.56 -18.65 -1.75
N PRO A 161 -11.87 -19.00 -1.72
CA PRO A 161 -12.84 -18.59 -2.73
C PRO A 161 -13.03 -17.06 -2.89
N ARG A 162 -12.65 -16.28 -1.87
CA ARG A 162 -12.85 -14.83 -1.76
C ARG A 162 -11.66 -14.06 -2.31
N LEU A 163 -10.49 -14.70 -2.37
CA LEU A 163 -9.24 -14.09 -2.80
C LEU A 163 -9.27 -13.74 -4.30
N ARG A 164 -8.76 -12.56 -4.64
CA ARG A 164 -8.64 -12.02 -6.00
C ARG A 164 -7.20 -11.58 -6.21
N LEU A 165 -6.30 -12.55 -6.27
CA LEU A 165 -4.85 -12.33 -6.26
C LEU A 165 -4.23 -12.52 -7.63
N THR A 166 -3.16 -11.80 -7.90
CA THR A 166 -2.36 -11.94 -9.12
C THR A 166 -1.32 -13.06 -8.99
N ALA A 167 -0.76 -13.50 -10.12
CA ALA A 167 0.28 -14.54 -10.11
C ALA A 167 1.53 -14.15 -9.28
N PRO A 168 2.08 -12.91 -9.37
CA PRO A 168 3.18 -12.50 -8.51
C PRO A 168 2.83 -12.53 -7.01
N GLN A 169 1.62 -12.11 -6.65
CA GLN A 169 1.17 -12.14 -5.26
C GLN A 169 1.10 -13.58 -4.72
N LEU A 170 0.48 -14.50 -5.47
CA LEU A 170 0.41 -15.92 -5.10
C LEU A 170 1.79 -16.56 -4.98
N ALA A 171 2.73 -16.18 -5.85
CA ALA A 171 4.10 -16.71 -5.85
C ALA A 171 4.90 -16.26 -4.61
N ALA A 172 4.63 -15.07 -4.07
CA ALA A 172 5.34 -14.51 -2.93
C ALA A 172 4.72 -14.91 -1.57
N LEU A 173 3.41 -15.22 -1.52
CA LEU A 173 2.72 -15.60 -0.27
C LEU A 173 3.39 -16.73 0.53
N PRO A 174 4.02 -17.76 -0.07
CA PRO A 174 4.75 -18.77 0.68
C PRO A 174 5.86 -18.20 1.59
N GLU A 175 6.53 -17.11 1.21
CA GLU A 175 7.57 -16.46 2.04
C GLU A 175 7.02 -15.98 3.39
N HIS A 176 5.71 -15.71 3.43
CA HIS A 176 4.99 -15.17 4.58
C HIS A 176 4.19 -16.23 5.34
N ALA A 177 4.02 -17.41 4.76
CA ALA A 177 3.29 -18.50 5.36
C ALA A 177 4.08 -19.16 6.51
N ARG A 178 3.38 -19.92 7.37
CA ARG A 178 4.05 -20.70 8.41
C ARG A 178 4.95 -21.74 7.75
N ASP A 179 6.19 -21.84 8.21
CA ASP A 179 7.21 -22.76 7.70
C ASP A 179 7.50 -22.64 6.19
N GLY A 180 7.16 -21.51 5.57
CA GLY A 180 7.35 -21.30 4.13
C GLY A 180 6.33 -22.02 3.25
N VAL A 181 5.25 -22.58 3.82
CA VAL A 181 4.28 -23.41 3.10
C VAL A 181 2.89 -22.80 3.18
N LEU A 182 2.40 -22.29 2.04
CA LEU A 182 1.06 -21.75 1.95
C LEU A 182 0.01 -22.87 2.04
N PRO A 183 -1.09 -22.70 2.81
CA PRO A 183 -2.16 -23.69 2.85
C PRO A 183 -2.71 -23.99 1.45
N ARG A 184 -2.90 -25.29 1.15
CA ARG A 184 -3.33 -25.77 -0.16
C ARG A 184 -4.52 -25.00 -0.77
N PRO A 185 -5.62 -24.72 -0.03
CA PRO A 185 -6.74 -23.96 -0.59
C PRO A 185 -6.34 -22.58 -1.15
N ILE A 186 -5.41 -21.88 -0.48
CA ILE A 186 -4.91 -20.57 -0.91
C ILE A 186 -3.94 -20.74 -2.09
N ALA A 187 -3.04 -21.73 -2.02
CA ALA A 187 -2.06 -22.01 -3.08
C ALA A 187 -2.70 -22.40 -4.42
N GLU A 188 -3.90 -22.96 -4.40
CA GLU A 188 -4.67 -23.37 -5.59
C GLU A 188 -5.61 -22.28 -6.12
N VAL A 189 -5.62 -21.08 -5.54
CA VAL A 189 -6.43 -19.95 -6.05
C VAL A 189 -6.00 -19.62 -7.48
N ALA A 190 -6.98 -19.50 -8.38
CA ALA A 190 -6.73 -19.09 -9.75
C ALA A 190 -6.27 -17.63 -9.79
N ALA A 191 -5.05 -17.42 -10.30
CA ALA A 191 -4.48 -16.10 -10.47
C ALA A 191 -5.34 -15.23 -11.41
N MET A 192 -5.50 -13.97 -11.04
CA MET A 192 -6.11 -12.94 -11.88
C MET A 192 -5.04 -12.15 -12.62
N ASP A 193 -5.41 -11.66 -13.79
CA ASP A 193 -4.62 -10.70 -14.57
C ASP A 193 -5.32 -9.34 -14.54
N PHE A 194 -4.58 -8.32 -14.10
CA PHE A 194 -5.00 -6.93 -14.04
C PHE A 194 -4.08 -6.02 -14.88
N SER A 195 -3.28 -6.58 -15.79
CA SER A 195 -2.50 -5.83 -16.78
C SER A 195 -3.39 -4.91 -17.63
N THR A 196 -4.63 -5.34 -17.86
CA THR A 196 -5.74 -4.48 -18.27
C THR A 196 -6.64 -4.23 -17.06
N PRO A 197 -7.07 -2.98 -16.80
CA PRO A 197 -7.96 -2.67 -15.69
C PRO A 197 -9.24 -3.52 -15.72
N ARG A 198 -9.65 -4.04 -14.56
CA ARG A 198 -10.76 -4.97 -14.46
C ARG A 198 -11.72 -4.59 -13.34
N ARG A 199 -13.02 -4.53 -13.67
CA ARG A 199 -14.09 -4.42 -12.68
C ARG A 199 -14.15 -5.69 -11.84
N ILE A 200 -14.06 -5.54 -10.52
CA ILE A 200 -14.10 -6.64 -9.53
C ILE A 200 -15.50 -6.80 -8.95
N ALA A 201 -16.12 -5.68 -8.57
CA ALA A 201 -17.44 -5.57 -7.96
C ALA A 201 -18.07 -4.24 -8.41
N PRO A 202 -19.36 -3.97 -8.12
CA PRO A 202 -19.93 -2.64 -8.33
C PRO A 202 -19.04 -1.55 -7.72
N GLY A 203 -18.68 -0.55 -8.52
CA GLY A 203 -17.82 0.54 -8.10
C GLY A 203 -16.34 0.19 -7.87
N VAL A 204 -15.90 -1.06 -8.00
CA VAL A 204 -14.53 -1.49 -7.66
C VAL A 204 -13.77 -1.96 -8.89
N VAL A 205 -12.62 -1.36 -9.16
CA VAL A 205 -11.71 -1.72 -10.26
C VAL A 205 -10.31 -1.99 -9.71
N ALA A 206 -9.65 -3.04 -10.18
CA ALA A 206 -8.23 -3.29 -9.93
C ALA A 206 -7.43 -3.11 -11.23
N ALA A 207 -6.25 -2.50 -11.12
CA ALA A 207 -5.33 -2.29 -12.24
C ALA A 207 -3.88 -2.47 -11.78
N ALA A 208 -3.10 -3.24 -12.54
CA ALA A 208 -1.69 -3.46 -12.23
C ALA A 208 -0.89 -2.15 -12.31
N ALA A 209 0.00 -1.96 -11.35
CA ALA A 209 0.92 -0.82 -11.26
C ALA A 209 2.28 -1.29 -10.72
N PRO A 210 2.93 -2.29 -11.35
CA PRO A 210 4.18 -2.86 -10.84
C PRO A 210 5.26 -1.79 -10.72
N GLY A 211 6.08 -1.90 -9.68
CA GLY A 211 7.11 -0.92 -9.37
C GLY A 211 7.69 -1.15 -7.99
N HIS A 212 6.85 -0.95 -6.97
CA HIS A 212 7.19 -1.18 -5.57
C HIS A 212 7.41 -2.67 -5.26
N SER A 213 6.61 -3.51 -5.89
CA SER A 213 6.76 -4.96 -5.99
C SER A 213 6.30 -5.43 -7.39
N PRO A 214 6.61 -6.67 -7.80
CA PRO A 214 6.06 -7.25 -9.02
C PRO A 214 4.52 -7.31 -9.05
N GLY A 215 3.88 -7.57 -7.91
CA GLY A 215 2.43 -7.69 -7.77
C GLY A 215 1.69 -6.40 -7.40
N THR A 216 2.36 -5.24 -7.40
CA THR A 216 1.74 -3.96 -7.04
C THR A 216 0.58 -3.63 -7.99
N GLN A 217 -0.55 -3.23 -7.41
CA GLN A 217 -1.75 -2.79 -8.11
C GLN A 217 -2.42 -1.63 -7.38
N VAL A 218 -3.13 -0.80 -8.13
CA VAL A 218 -4.06 0.19 -7.56
C VAL A 218 -5.48 -0.36 -7.56
N ILE A 219 -6.26 0.06 -6.58
CA ILE A 219 -7.67 -0.30 -6.48
C ILE A 219 -8.47 0.99 -6.48
N TYR A 220 -9.21 1.21 -7.56
CA TYR A 220 -10.13 2.32 -7.70
C TYR A 220 -11.50 1.94 -7.14
N VAL A 221 -12.11 2.85 -6.38
CA VAL A 221 -13.41 2.65 -5.76
C VAL A 221 -14.30 3.86 -6.01
N ARG A 222 -15.53 3.63 -6.44
CA ARG A 222 -16.59 4.63 -6.51
C ARG A 222 -17.67 4.30 -5.48
N THR A 223 -17.95 5.25 -4.60
CA THR A 223 -19.16 5.28 -3.76
C THR A 223 -20.15 6.29 -4.35
N PRO A 224 -21.38 6.40 -3.81
CA PRO A 224 -22.31 7.46 -4.22
C PRO A 224 -21.78 8.89 -3.98
N GLU A 225 -20.88 9.06 -3.01
CA GLU A 225 -20.39 10.37 -2.55
C GLU A 225 -19.00 10.72 -3.07
N ARG A 226 -18.12 9.72 -3.22
CA ARG A 226 -16.69 9.94 -3.48
C ARG A 226 -16.08 8.86 -4.37
N GLU A 227 -14.95 9.21 -4.96
CA GLU A 227 -14.07 8.26 -5.64
C GLU A 227 -12.75 8.16 -4.89
N TYR A 228 -12.20 6.95 -4.81
CA TYR A 228 -10.98 6.64 -4.08
C TYR A 228 -10.00 5.91 -4.99
N LEU A 229 -8.71 6.12 -4.74
CA LEU A 229 -7.63 5.35 -5.34
C LEU A 229 -6.71 4.85 -4.23
N PHE A 230 -6.80 3.57 -3.91
CA PHE A 230 -5.90 2.88 -2.99
C PHE A 230 -4.62 2.54 -3.74
N ILE A 231 -3.50 3.10 -3.28
CA ILE A 231 -2.22 3.04 -4.00
C ILE A 231 -1.20 2.07 -3.39
N GLY A 232 -1.54 1.43 -2.27
CA GLY A 232 -0.62 0.62 -1.49
C GLY A 232 0.69 1.38 -1.22
N ASP A 233 1.80 0.74 -1.55
CA ASP A 233 3.13 1.22 -1.23
C ASP A 233 3.86 1.92 -2.38
N ILE A 234 3.13 2.31 -3.44
CA ILE A 234 3.67 3.27 -4.41
C ILE A 234 4.19 4.52 -3.65
N ALA A 235 3.46 4.95 -2.63
CA ALA A 235 3.94 5.90 -1.63
C ALA A 235 3.46 5.51 -0.23
N TRP A 236 4.40 5.42 0.73
CA TRP A 236 4.05 5.19 2.14
C TRP A 236 3.35 6.39 2.78
N MET A 237 3.76 7.59 2.37
CA MET A 237 3.30 8.88 2.91
C MET A 237 2.74 9.74 1.79
N MET A 238 1.70 10.53 2.08
CA MET A 238 1.18 11.49 1.11
C MET A 238 2.23 12.55 0.74
N SER A 239 3.14 12.87 1.66
CA SER A 239 4.21 13.83 1.41
C SER A 239 5.10 13.45 0.24
N SER A 240 5.27 12.15 -0.04
CA SER A 240 6.01 11.67 -1.22
C SER A 240 5.37 12.12 -2.53
N ILE A 241 4.03 12.13 -2.59
CA ILE A 241 3.25 12.60 -3.73
C ILE A 241 3.29 14.12 -3.78
N GLU A 242 3.01 14.79 -2.66
CA GLU A 242 2.95 16.25 -2.57
C GLU A 242 4.29 16.91 -2.92
N HIS A 243 5.40 16.35 -2.45
CA HIS A 243 6.75 16.87 -2.68
C HIS A 243 7.45 16.28 -3.90
N LEU A 244 6.81 15.35 -4.63
CA LEU A 244 7.38 14.67 -5.79
C LEU A 244 8.71 13.96 -5.43
N ARG A 245 8.71 13.24 -4.32
CA ARG A 245 9.88 12.58 -3.75
C ARG A 245 9.57 11.14 -3.35
N GLY A 246 10.20 10.19 -4.01
CA GLY A 246 10.19 8.79 -3.60
C GLY A 246 11.12 8.50 -2.42
N ARG A 247 11.18 7.23 -2.06
CA ARG A 247 12.09 6.72 -1.02
C ARG A 247 13.55 6.81 -1.47
N PRO A 248 14.50 7.02 -0.53
CA PRO A 248 15.91 7.08 -0.85
C PRO A 248 16.47 5.68 -1.12
N ARG A 249 17.54 5.58 -1.91
CA ARG A 249 18.17 4.28 -2.23
C ARG A 249 18.64 3.52 -1.01
N LEU A 250 18.98 4.24 0.08
CA LEU A 250 19.34 3.62 1.35
C LEU A 250 18.26 2.65 1.85
N ILE A 251 16.97 2.95 1.63
CA ILE A 251 15.89 2.06 2.08
C ILE A 251 15.89 0.74 1.33
N GLN A 252 16.24 0.71 0.05
CA GLN A 252 16.38 -0.56 -0.70
C GLN A 252 17.49 -1.45 -0.16
N LEU A 253 18.52 -0.86 0.47
CA LEU A 253 19.60 -1.60 1.12
C LEU A 253 19.18 -2.15 2.49
N LEU A 254 18.29 -1.44 3.19
CA LEU A 254 17.84 -1.80 4.53
C LEU A 254 16.63 -2.74 4.53
N VAL A 255 15.80 -2.65 3.49
CA VAL A 255 14.57 -3.41 3.31
C VAL A 255 14.63 -4.10 1.94
N PRO A 256 15.16 -5.33 1.88
CA PRO A 256 15.27 -6.07 0.63
C PRO A 256 13.90 -6.22 -0.05
N GLY A 257 13.86 -6.04 -1.37
CA GLY A 257 12.64 -6.21 -2.16
C GLY A 257 11.74 -4.97 -2.25
N VAL A 258 12.08 -3.86 -1.58
CA VAL A 258 11.39 -2.57 -1.76
C VAL A 258 11.86 -1.87 -3.04
N ASP A 259 10.90 -1.45 -3.87
CA ASP A 259 11.11 -0.67 -5.08
C ASP A 259 12.16 -1.26 -6.05
N PRO A 260 12.04 -2.56 -6.44
CA PRO A 260 12.94 -3.17 -7.41
C PRO A 260 12.94 -2.43 -8.75
N ASP A 261 11.82 -1.76 -9.12
CA ASP A 261 11.75 -0.80 -10.22
C ASP A 261 11.45 0.61 -9.69
N ARG A 262 12.44 1.17 -8.99
CA ARG A 262 12.40 2.57 -8.51
C ARG A 262 12.07 3.59 -9.61
N PRO A 263 12.60 3.50 -10.85
CA PRO A 263 12.17 4.38 -11.94
C PRO A 263 10.66 4.36 -12.20
N ALA A 264 10.01 3.19 -12.18
CA ALA A 264 8.55 3.09 -12.29
C ALA A 264 7.84 3.75 -11.11
N VAL A 265 8.27 3.49 -9.88
CA VAL A 265 7.70 4.13 -8.67
C VAL A 265 7.78 5.66 -8.75
N LEU A 266 8.92 6.21 -9.17
CA LEU A 266 9.06 7.66 -9.33
C LEU A 266 8.13 8.24 -10.41
N ARG A 267 7.93 7.54 -11.53
CA ARG A 267 6.94 7.94 -12.54
C ARG A 267 5.51 7.88 -11.98
N GLN A 268 5.19 6.85 -11.20
CA GLN A 268 3.90 6.71 -10.54
C GLN A 268 3.65 7.83 -9.52
N ILE A 269 4.64 8.21 -8.71
CA ILE A 269 4.55 9.36 -7.80
C ILE A 269 4.23 10.65 -8.56
N ARG A 270 4.92 10.90 -9.69
CA ARG A 270 4.64 12.05 -10.57
C ARG A 270 3.20 12.00 -11.10
N ALA A 271 2.77 10.85 -11.63
CA ALA A 271 1.42 10.67 -12.15
C ALA A 271 0.34 10.85 -11.07
N LEU A 272 0.54 10.37 -9.83
CA LEU A 272 -0.37 10.58 -8.71
C LEU A 272 -0.48 12.06 -8.31
N HIS A 273 0.63 12.80 -8.34
CA HIS A 273 0.60 14.24 -8.10
C HIS A 273 -0.17 14.98 -9.20
N ASP A 274 0.04 14.61 -10.48
CA ASP A 274 -0.70 15.21 -11.59
C ASP A 274 -2.20 14.90 -11.49
N LEU A 275 -2.53 13.65 -11.13
CA LEU A 275 -3.91 13.23 -10.92
C LEU A 275 -4.57 14.00 -9.79
N ARG A 276 -3.89 14.19 -8.66
CA ARG A 276 -4.39 15.00 -7.53
C ARG A 276 -4.64 16.45 -7.92
N ALA A 277 -3.77 17.03 -8.75
CA ALA A 277 -3.94 18.41 -9.22
C ALA A 277 -5.08 18.54 -10.24
N ALA A 278 -5.26 17.54 -11.10
CA ALA A 278 -6.31 17.51 -12.11
C ALA A 278 -7.69 17.14 -11.55
N ASP A 279 -7.73 16.34 -10.49
CA ASP A 279 -8.94 15.77 -9.88
C ASP A 279 -8.86 15.85 -8.35
N PRO A 280 -9.12 17.05 -7.77
CA PRO A 280 -8.95 17.27 -6.34
C PRO A 280 -9.98 16.53 -5.47
N ASP A 281 -11.09 16.06 -6.07
CA ASP A 281 -12.15 15.31 -5.38
C ASP A 281 -11.82 13.81 -5.26
N LEU A 282 -10.85 13.31 -6.03
CA LEU A 282 -10.34 11.95 -5.90
C LEU A 282 -9.56 11.79 -4.60
N VAL A 283 -10.03 10.89 -3.73
CA VAL A 283 -9.35 10.56 -2.48
C VAL A 283 -8.25 9.53 -2.76
N ILE A 284 -7.00 9.97 -2.83
CA ILE A 284 -5.85 9.07 -2.89
C ILE A 284 -5.56 8.55 -1.48
N VAL A 285 -5.46 7.23 -1.33
CA VAL A 285 -5.30 6.54 -0.04
C VAL A 285 -3.99 5.74 -0.02
N PRO A 286 -2.94 6.22 0.69
CA PRO A 286 -1.72 5.45 0.94
C PRO A 286 -1.96 4.42 2.05
N ALA A 287 -1.04 3.46 2.19
CA ALA A 287 -1.18 2.43 3.22
C ALA A 287 -0.71 2.85 4.62
N HIS A 288 0.37 3.65 4.71
CA HIS A 288 1.11 3.83 5.96
C HIS A 288 1.03 5.23 6.59
N ASP A 289 0.41 6.20 5.94
CA ASP A 289 0.29 7.56 6.47
C ASP A 289 -0.82 7.67 7.52
N GLY A 290 -0.54 7.22 8.74
CA GLY A 290 -1.55 7.14 9.81
C GLY A 290 -2.19 8.50 10.13
N ALA A 291 -1.42 9.59 10.07
CA ALA A 291 -1.94 10.93 10.30
C ALA A 291 -2.90 11.37 9.19
N TYR A 292 -2.54 11.14 7.93
CA TYR A 292 -3.41 11.43 6.79
C TYR A 292 -4.68 10.56 6.80
N LEU A 293 -4.55 9.26 7.08
CA LEU A 293 -5.69 8.35 7.19
C LEU A 293 -6.67 8.78 8.29
N GLN A 294 -6.15 9.20 9.46
CA GLN A 294 -6.97 9.76 10.52
C GLN A 294 -7.64 11.09 10.11
N GLY A 295 -6.94 11.91 9.32
CA GLY A 295 -7.51 13.12 8.71
C GLY A 295 -8.71 12.80 7.81
N LEU A 296 -8.55 11.84 6.91
CA LEU A 296 -9.64 11.33 6.05
C LEU A 296 -10.83 10.81 6.87
N ALA A 297 -10.57 10.15 8.01
CA ALA A 297 -11.63 9.70 8.90
C ALA A 297 -12.37 10.87 9.57
N ASN A 298 -11.65 11.89 10.02
CA ASN A 298 -12.24 13.09 10.63
C ASN A 298 -13.09 13.90 9.64
N GLU A 299 -12.75 13.85 8.35
CA GLU A 299 -13.50 14.46 7.24
C GLU A 299 -14.64 13.59 6.70
N GLY A 300 -14.86 12.41 7.29
CA GLY A 300 -15.88 11.45 6.86
C GLY A 300 -15.60 10.81 5.50
N ALA A 301 -14.37 10.88 4.99
CA ALA A 301 -13.93 10.14 3.80
C ALA A 301 -13.71 8.66 4.13
N LEU A 302 -13.24 8.38 5.35
CA LEU A 302 -13.08 7.04 5.88
C LEU A 302 -13.88 6.90 7.18
N ILE A 303 -14.23 5.68 7.54
CA ILE A 303 -14.87 5.35 8.82
C ILE A 303 -13.93 4.44 9.61
N GLN A 304 -13.66 4.82 10.87
CA GLN A 304 -12.81 4.01 11.74
C GLN A 304 -13.52 2.71 12.17
N GLY A 305 -12.81 1.60 12.04
CA GLY A 305 -13.22 0.29 12.49
C GLY A 305 -14.07 -0.47 11.48
N PHE A 306 -13.78 -1.75 11.30
CA PHE A 306 -14.54 -2.62 10.40
C PHE A 306 -15.95 -2.91 10.92
N HIS A 307 -16.87 -3.04 9.97
CA HIS A 307 -18.20 -3.57 10.20
C HIS A 307 -18.12 -5.10 10.16
N ILE A 308 -18.51 -5.74 11.25
CA ILE A 308 -18.70 -7.20 11.24
C ILE A 308 -20.20 -7.42 11.32
N PRO A 309 -20.83 -7.94 10.25
CA PRO A 309 -22.23 -8.33 10.32
C PRO A 309 -22.40 -9.34 11.46
N PRO A 310 -23.49 -9.26 12.24
CA PRO A 310 -23.81 -10.33 13.19
C PRO A 310 -23.93 -11.66 12.43
N LEU A 311 -23.28 -12.70 12.96
CA LEU A 311 -23.29 -14.08 12.43
C LEU A 311 -24.71 -14.67 12.37
#